data_AF-A8UPX2-F1
#
_entry.id   AF-A8UPX2-F1
#
_cell.length_a   1.000
_cell.length_b   1.000
_cell.length_c   1.000
_cell.angle_alpha   90.00
_cell.angle_beta   90.00
_cell.angle_gamma   90.00
#
_symmetry.space_group_name_H-M   'P 1'
#
loop_
_entity.id
_entity.type
_entity.pdbx_description
1 polymer ?
#
loop_
_entity_poly.entity_id
_entity_poly.type
_entity_poly.pdbx_seq_one_letter_code
_entity_poly.pdbx_strand_id
1 'polypeptide(L)'
;MKSHITVILKNTSTNILSDLKSSLELHRLDENSLKYLKSHHWDYWFLPQESEFNDVEIEKKFTELDKEILSNTSYIKNLPKDYTTSGIIDLEENWIDLQDFGWKMIHEPSDENRNSLKKWSLKCKEILKRNRNHICVQVILHN
;
A
#
# COMPACT_ATOMS: atom_id res chain seq x y z
N MET A 1 7.49 -0.94 13.97
CA MET A 1 6.13 -1.05 13.38
C MET A 1 6.34 -1.50 11.96
N LYS A 2 5.73 -2.61 11.52
CA LYS A 2 5.85 -3.03 10.12
C LYS A 2 5.06 -2.04 9.26
N SER A 3 5.68 -1.48 8.23
CA SER A 3 5.02 -0.52 7.34
C SER A 3 4.16 -1.28 6.35
N HIS A 4 2.85 -1.36 6.63
CA HIS A 4 1.87 -1.88 5.67
C HIS A 4 1.63 -0.82 4.60
N ILE A 5 1.82 -1.20 3.34
CA ILE A 5 1.65 -0.31 2.19
C ILE A 5 0.59 -0.93 1.28
N THR A 6 -0.27 -0.08 0.74
CA THR A 6 -1.30 -0.47 -0.21
C THR A 6 -0.89 -0.02 -1.60
N VAL A 7 -0.74 -0.96 -2.53
CA VAL A 7 -0.48 -0.64 -3.94
C VAL A 7 -1.80 -0.70 -4.68
N ILE A 8 -2.20 0.40 -5.34
CA ILE A 8 -3.43 0.46 -6.12
C ILE A 8 -3.12 0.08 -7.57
N LEU A 9 -3.80 -0.95 -8.08
CA LEU A 9 -3.64 -1.45 -9.43
C LEU A 9 -4.92 -1.24 -10.25
N LYS A 10 -4.78 -1.07 -11.56
CA LYS A 10 -5.93 -0.94 -12.46
C LYS A 10 -6.80 -2.19 -12.39
N ASN A 11 -8.11 -2.01 -12.50
CA ASN A 11 -9.05 -3.14 -12.53
C ASN A 11 -8.97 -3.95 -13.82
N THR A 12 -8.32 -3.39 -14.85
CA THR A 12 -7.99 -4.07 -16.10
C THR A 12 -6.69 -4.87 -16.02
N SER A 13 -6.02 -4.92 -14.86
CA SER A 13 -4.84 -5.75 -14.66
C SER A 13 -5.14 -7.21 -15.03
N THR A 14 -4.27 -7.79 -15.84
CA THR A 14 -4.30 -9.21 -16.22
C THR A 14 -3.30 -10.03 -15.42
N ASN A 15 -2.30 -9.38 -14.79
CA ASN A 15 -1.29 -10.02 -13.97
C ASN A 15 -0.93 -9.14 -12.77
N ILE A 16 -1.63 -9.37 -11.65
CA ILE A 16 -1.48 -8.61 -10.41
C ILE A 16 -0.03 -8.60 -9.91
N LEU A 17 0.65 -9.74 -9.93
CA LEU A 17 2.02 -9.85 -9.41
C LEU A 17 3.02 -9.03 -10.25
N SER A 18 2.86 -9.04 -11.58
CA SER A 18 3.71 -8.26 -12.48
C SER A 18 3.50 -6.76 -12.28
N ASP A 19 2.24 -6.33 -12.19
CA ASP A 19 1.89 -4.92 -12.02
C ASP A 19 2.33 -4.41 -10.64
N LEU A 20 2.13 -5.22 -9.59
CA LEU A 20 2.62 -4.95 -8.24
C LEU A 20 4.14 -4.73 -8.22
N LYS A 21 4.90 -5.66 -8.80
CA LYS A 21 6.37 -5.55 -8.88
C LYS A 21 6.79 -4.28 -9.61
N SER A 22 6.16 -4.00 -10.74
CA SER A 22 6.49 -2.83 -11.56
C SER A 22 6.25 -1.52 -10.79
N SER A 23 5.15 -1.42 -10.06
CA SER A 23 4.83 -0.26 -9.21
C SER A 23 5.82 -0.09 -8.05
N LEU A 24 6.15 -1.20 -7.35
CA LEU A 24 7.09 -1.15 -6.22
C LEU A 24 8.51 -0.75 -6.63
N GLU A 25 9.03 -1.30 -7.74
CA GLU A 25 10.43 -1.08 -8.17
C GLU A 25 10.74 0.39 -8.47
N LEU A 26 9.73 1.22 -8.77
CA LEU A 26 9.91 2.68 -8.92
C LEU A 26 10.37 3.37 -7.63
N HIS A 27 10.17 2.72 -6.48
CA HIS A 27 10.45 3.27 -5.15
C HIS A 27 11.54 2.50 -4.40
N ARG A 28 12.23 1.54 -5.04
CA ARG A 28 13.28 0.73 -4.41
C ARG A 28 14.53 1.54 -4.12
N LEU A 29 15.15 1.34 -2.95
CA LEU A 29 16.45 1.96 -2.62
C LEU A 29 17.52 1.63 -3.66
N ASP A 30 18.05 2.68 -4.28
CA ASP A 30 19.26 2.63 -5.10
C ASP A 30 20.46 3.11 -4.29
N GLU A 31 21.21 2.16 -3.74
CA GLU A 31 22.42 2.39 -2.94
C GLU A 31 23.49 3.18 -3.69
N ASN A 32 23.46 3.23 -5.02
CA ASN A 32 24.48 3.87 -5.85
C ASN A 32 24.14 5.33 -6.20
N SER A 33 22.97 5.83 -5.81
CA SER A 33 22.49 7.16 -6.22
C SER A 33 22.31 8.12 -5.04
N LEU A 34 23.35 8.92 -4.77
CA LEU A 34 23.33 10.01 -3.77
C LEU A 34 22.24 11.08 -4.01
N LYS A 35 21.65 11.13 -5.22
CA LYS A 35 20.70 12.18 -5.61
C LYS A 35 19.27 11.99 -5.07
N TYR A 36 18.93 10.81 -4.54
CA TYR A 36 17.53 10.44 -4.34
C TYR A 36 17.23 9.75 -3.00
N LEU A 37 17.92 10.16 -1.93
CA LEU A 37 17.62 9.73 -0.56
C LEU A 37 16.18 10.05 -0.07
N LYS A 38 15.40 10.83 -0.83
CA LYS A 38 14.02 11.23 -0.46
C LYS A 38 12.90 10.52 -1.24
N SER A 39 13.21 9.82 -2.34
CA SER A 39 12.19 9.19 -3.20
C SER A 39 12.21 7.66 -3.17
N HIS A 40 13.12 7.08 -2.39
CA HIS A 40 13.30 5.64 -2.31
C HIS A 40 13.04 5.17 -0.89
N HIS A 41 12.24 4.12 -0.77
CA HIS A 41 11.47 3.85 0.43
C HIS A 41 11.68 2.44 0.99
N TRP A 42 12.39 1.51 0.33
CA TRP A 42 12.51 0.11 0.77
C TRP A 42 13.69 -0.67 0.17
N ASP A 43 14.22 -1.65 0.92
CA ASP A 43 15.28 -2.60 0.50
C ASP A 43 14.70 -3.91 -0.01
N TYR A 44 13.71 -4.45 0.72
CA TYR A 44 12.92 -5.59 0.31
C TYR A 44 11.46 -5.47 0.77
N TRP A 45 10.59 -6.24 0.12
CA TRP A 45 9.16 -6.32 0.44
C TRP A 45 8.70 -7.77 0.51
N PHE A 46 7.62 -7.99 1.24
CA PHE A 46 6.96 -9.29 1.34
C PHE A 46 5.47 -9.12 1.59
N LEU A 47 4.71 -10.20 1.40
CA LEU A 47 3.27 -10.20 1.62
C LEU A 47 2.96 -10.47 3.10
N PRO A 48 1.99 -9.77 3.70
CA PRO A 48 1.43 -10.16 4.99
C PRO A 48 0.98 -11.63 5.01
N GLN A 49 1.39 -12.38 6.04
CA GLN A 49 0.97 -13.78 6.23
C GLN A 49 -0.47 -13.90 6.74
N GLU A 50 -0.97 -12.87 7.43
CA GLU A 50 -2.31 -12.82 8.01
C GLU A 50 -3.04 -11.59 7.42
N SER A 51 -3.44 -11.69 6.16
CA SER A 51 -4.29 -10.68 5.55
C SER A 51 -5.76 -10.96 5.85
N GLU A 52 -6.50 -9.90 6.18
CA GLU A 52 -7.95 -9.97 6.43
C GLU A 52 -8.76 -9.84 5.13
N PHE A 53 -8.12 -9.81 3.96
CA PHE A 53 -8.84 -9.72 2.70
C PHE A 53 -9.52 -11.06 2.38
N ASN A 54 -10.80 -10.96 2.06
CA ASN A 54 -11.62 -12.07 1.58
C ASN A 54 -12.48 -11.55 0.42
N ASP A 55 -11.86 -11.42 -0.75
CA ASP A 55 -12.51 -10.90 -1.95
C ASP A 55 -12.81 -12.02 -2.96
N VAL A 56 -14.01 -12.58 -2.85
CA VAL A 56 -14.52 -13.62 -3.75
C VAL A 56 -14.55 -13.17 -5.22
N GLU A 57 -14.66 -11.87 -5.51
CA GLU A 57 -14.63 -11.35 -6.89
C GLU A 57 -13.22 -11.45 -7.49
N ILE A 58 -12.19 -11.16 -6.69
CA ILE A 58 -10.78 -11.34 -7.08
C ILE A 58 -10.47 -12.82 -7.28
N GLU A 59 -10.84 -13.68 -6.33
CA GLU A 59 -10.59 -15.13 -6.40
C GLU A 59 -11.19 -15.76 -7.67
N LYS A 60 -12.41 -15.36 -8.04
CA LYS A 60 -13.09 -15.84 -9.25
C LYS A 60 -12.44 -15.33 -10.54
N LYS A 61 -11.91 -14.10 -10.52
CA LYS A 61 -11.29 -13.49 -11.70
C LYS A 61 -9.88 -14.02 -11.94
N PHE A 62 -9.16 -14.36 -10.88
CA PHE A 62 -7.74 -14.70 -10.91
C PHE A 62 -7.48 -16.10 -10.34
N THR A 63 -8.02 -17.12 -10.99
CA THR A 63 -8.00 -18.50 -10.49
C THR A 63 -6.62 -19.17 -10.50
N GLU A 64 -5.68 -18.64 -11.28
CA GLU A 64 -4.32 -19.21 -11.44
C GLU A 64 -3.25 -18.45 -10.63
N LEU A 65 -3.64 -17.38 -9.93
CA LEU A 65 -2.69 -16.60 -9.13
C LEU A 65 -2.31 -17.34 -7.86
N ASP A 66 -1.08 -17.07 -7.40
CA ASP A 66 -0.59 -17.62 -6.14
C ASP A 66 -1.53 -17.23 -4.97
N LYS A 67 -1.82 -18.19 -4.10
CA LYS A 67 -2.75 -18.01 -2.98
C LYS A 67 -2.29 -16.90 -2.04
N GLU A 68 -0.99 -16.72 -1.86
CA GLU A 68 -0.42 -15.68 -1.02
C GLU A 68 -0.75 -14.29 -1.60
N ILE A 69 -0.62 -14.11 -2.92
CA ILE A 69 -1.00 -12.86 -3.59
C ILE A 69 -2.51 -12.65 -3.51
N LEU A 70 -3.32 -13.67 -3.78
CA LEU A 70 -4.78 -13.57 -3.70
C LEU A 70 -5.25 -13.15 -2.30
N SER A 71 -4.69 -13.76 -1.25
CA SER A 71 -5.03 -13.43 0.14
C SER A 71 -4.68 -12.00 0.52
N ASN A 72 -3.77 -11.36 -0.20
CA ASN A 72 -3.35 -9.96 0.02
C ASN A 72 -3.94 -8.99 -1.01
N THR A 73 -4.85 -9.46 -1.87
CA THR A 73 -5.46 -8.67 -2.94
C THR A 73 -6.97 -8.52 -2.76
N SER A 74 -7.49 -7.32 -2.97
CA SER A 74 -8.94 -7.03 -2.93
C SER A 74 -9.28 -5.93 -3.93
N TYR A 75 -10.50 -5.89 -4.43
CA TYR A 75 -11.05 -4.64 -4.91
C TYR A 75 -11.22 -3.68 -3.73
N ILE A 76 -10.95 -2.40 -3.96
CA ILE A 76 -11.00 -1.38 -2.90
C ILE A 76 -12.42 -1.25 -2.32
N LYS A 77 -13.47 -1.41 -3.13
CA LYS A 77 -14.86 -1.43 -2.68
C LYS A 77 -15.18 -2.55 -1.66
N ASN A 78 -14.38 -3.62 -1.65
CA ASN A 78 -14.59 -4.82 -0.83
C ASN A 78 -13.68 -4.86 0.41
N LEU A 79 -12.85 -3.84 0.62
CA LEU A 79 -12.00 -3.73 1.81
C LEU A 79 -12.84 -3.69 3.11
N PRO A 80 -12.30 -4.21 4.24
CA PRO A 80 -12.89 -4.04 5.56
C PRO A 80 -13.17 -2.57 5.88
N LYS A 81 -14.23 -2.29 6.67
CA LYS A 81 -14.63 -0.91 7.00
C LYS A 81 -13.58 -0.18 7.84
N ASP A 82 -12.84 -0.93 8.63
CA ASP A 82 -11.76 -0.53 9.51
C ASP A 82 -10.37 -0.76 8.89
N TYR A 83 -10.31 -1.02 7.58
CA TYR A 83 -9.04 -1.12 6.87
C TYR A 83 -8.15 0.10 7.11
N THR A 84 -6.90 -0.17 7.47
CA THR A 84 -5.87 0.84 7.64
C THR A 84 -4.59 0.42 6.91
N THR A 85 -3.80 1.42 6.54
CA THR A 85 -2.51 1.24 5.89
C THR A 85 -1.61 2.42 6.28
N SER A 86 -0.30 2.21 6.24
CA SER A 86 0.67 3.24 6.58
C SER A 86 1.16 4.07 5.39
N GLY A 87 0.85 3.60 4.17
CA GLY A 87 1.12 4.32 2.94
C GLY A 87 0.37 3.71 1.77
N ILE A 88 0.27 4.48 0.69
CA ILE A 88 -0.38 4.10 -0.56
C ILE A 88 0.54 4.46 -1.71
N ILE A 89 0.71 3.53 -2.65
CA ILE A 89 1.16 3.85 -4.00
C ILE A 89 -0.10 3.92 -4.87
N ASP A 90 -0.37 5.10 -5.44
CA ASP A 90 -1.56 5.34 -6.24
C ASP A 90 -1.37 4.94 -7.72
N LEU A 91 -2.43 5.10 -8.54
CA LEU A 91 -2.41 4.75 -9.97
C LEU A 91 -1.49 5.66 -10.82
N GLU A 92 -1.05 6.78 -10.27
CA GLU A 92 -0.09 7.69 -10.88
C GLU A 92 1.34 7.36 -10.42
N GLU A 93 1.51 6.27 -9.67
CA GLU A 93 2.78 5.81 -9.07
C GLU A 93 3.36 6.82 -8.06
N ASN A 94 2.49 7.61 -7.41
CA ASN A 94 2.90 8.48 -6.32
C ASN A 94 2.94 7.68 -5.01
N TRP A 95 4.05 7.79 -4.29
CA TRP A 95 4.17 7.34 -2.91
C TRP A 95 3.56 8.37 -1.95
N ILE A 96 2.57 7.96 -1.17
CA ILE A 96 1.90 8.82 -0.18
C ILE A 96 1.83 8.07 1.15
N ASP A 97 2.46 8.57 2.21
CA ASP A 97 2.50 7.88 3.50
C ASP A 97 2.20 8.79 4.71
N LEU A 98 2.20 8.21 5.92
CA LEU A 98 1.98 8.98 7.15
C LEU A 98 3.00 10.12 7.37
N GLN A 99 4.23 9.98 6.89
CA GLN A 99 5.30 10.96 7.10
C GLN A 99 5.03 12.25 6.32
N ASP A 100 4.37 12.17 5.16
CA ASP A 100 3.90 13.34 4.40
C ASP A 100 2.96 14.25 5.22
N PHE A 101 2.32 13.69 6.25
CA PHE A 101 1.42 14.41 7.16
C PHE A 101 2.11 14.85 8.46
N GLY A 102 3.43 14.69 8.55
CA GLY A 102 4.26 15.10 9.69
C GLY A 102 4.35 14.07 10.80
N TRP A 103 4.00 12.80 10.54
CA TRP A 103 4.21 11.73 11.52
C TRP A 103 5.71 11.56 11.79
N LYS A 104 6.08 11.51 13.08
CA LYS A 104 7.46 11.38 13.53
C LYS A 104 7.62 10.12 14.39
N MET A 105 8.75 9.44 14.22
CA MET A 105 9.10 8.22 14.96
C MET A 105 9.76 8.50 16.33
N ILE A 106 9.86 9.77 16.76
CA ILE A 106 10.59 10.16 17.97
C ILE A 106 9.61 10.53 19.09
N HIS A 107 9.79 9.92 20.27
CA HIS A 107 9.01 10.08 21.50
C HIS A 107 7.48 9.85 21.34
N GLU A 108 7.03 8.67 21.78
CA GLU A 108 5.69 8.24 22.23
C GLU A 108 4.52 9.26 22.24
N PRO A 109 3.27 8.80 22.00
CA PRO A 109 2.19 9.54 21.34
C PRO A 109 2.11 11.03 21.68
N SER A 110 2.46 11.86 20.70
CA SER A 110 2.30 13.31 20.75
C SER A 110 1.00 13.77 20.09
N ASP A 111 0.54 14.97 20.47
CA ASP A 111 -0.56 15.64 19.77
C ASP A 111 -0.27 15.84 18.27
N GLU A 112 1.00 16.03 17.92
CA GLU A 112 1.44 16.09 16.52
C GLU A 112 1.13 14.79 15.78
N ASN A 113 1.56 13.64 16.32
CA ASN A 113 1.31 12.34 15.70
C ASN A 113 -0.19 12.00 15.64
N ARG A 114 -0.98 12.38 16.67
CA ARG A 114 -2.45 12.24 16.61
C ARG A 114 -3.06 13.07 15.49
N ASN A 115 -2.61 14.30 15.31
CA ASN A 115 -3.08 15.17 14.23
C ASN A 115 -2.65 14.67 12.86
N SER A 116 -1.41 14.18 12.71
CA SER A 116 -0.91 13.55 11.48
C SER A 116 -1.72 12.31 11.13
N LEU A 117 -1.99 11.42 12.09
CA LEU A 117 -2.82 10.24 11.87
C LEU A 117 -4.25 10.61 11.46
N LYS A 118 -4.83 11.67 12.04
CA LYS A 118 -6.17 12.16 11.65
C LYS A 118 -6.17 12.68 10.21
N LYS A 119 -5.17 13.46 9.81
CA LYS A 119 -5.02 13.96 8.43
C LYS A 119 -4.83 12.80 7.46
N TRP A 120 -3.95 11.86 7.79
CA TRP A 120 -3.72 10.65 7.01
C TRP A 120 -4.99 9.82 6.85
N SER A 121 -5.72 9.57 7.93
CA SER A 121 -6.96 8.80 7.92
C SER A 121 -8.03 9.40 7.00
N LEU A 122 -8.12 10.74 6.96
CA LEU A 122 -9.02 11.44 6.03
C LEU A 122 -8.54 11.30 4.58
N LYS A 123 -7.24 11.49 4.33
CA LYS A 123 -6.67 11.39 2.98
C LYS A 123 -6.73 9.97 2.42
N CYS A 124 -6.39 8.97 3.22
CA CYS A 124 -6.48 7.57 2.87
C CYS A 124 -7.92 7.21 2.46
N LYS A 125 -8.94 7.61 3.25
CA LYS A 125 -10.35 7.42 2.89
C LYS A 125 -10.73 8.09 1.57
N GLU A 126 -10.22 9.29 1.30
CA GLU A 126 -10.43 9.99 0.03
C GLU A 126 -9.84 9.22 -1.17
N ILE A 127 -8.59 8.78 -1.04
CA ILE A 127 -7.89 8.00 -2.08
C ILE A 127 -8.63 6.69 -2.36
N LEU A 128 -8.96 5.92 -1.32
CA LEU A 128 -9.69 4.66 -1.48
C LEU A 128 -11.09 4.89 -2.06
N LYS A 129 -11.80 5.96 -1.66
CA LYS A 129 -13.12 6.28 -2.21
C LYS A 129 -13.07 6.62 -3.71
N ARG A 130 -12.03 7.29 -4.18
CA ARG A 130 -11.85 7.60 -5.62
C ARG A 130 -11.49 6.36 -6.43
N ASN A 131 -10.78 5.43 -5.81
CA ASN A 131 -10.28 4.22 -6.46
C ASN A 131 -11.14 2.97 -6.20
N ARG A 132 -12.42 3.12 -5.79
CA ARG A 132 -13.28 1.99 -5.34
C ARG A 132 -13.35 0.81 -6.31
N ASN A 133 -13.30 1.06 -7.60
CA ASN A 133 -13.43 0.02 -8.62
C ASN A 133 -12.09 -0.62 -8.99
N HIS A 134 -10.99 -0.15 -8.43
CA HIS A 134 -9.63 -0.64 -8.66
C HIS A 134 -9.24 -1.72 -7.67
N ILE A 135 -8.16 -2.41 -8.00
CA ILE A 135 -7.58 -3.47 -7.20
C ILE A 135 -6.60 -2.82 -6.23
N CYS A 136 -6.47 -3.37 -5.04
CA CYS A 136 -5.40 -3.03 -4.12
C CYS A 136 -4.71 -4.31 -3.66
N VAL A 137 -3.39 -4.21 -3.46
CA VAL A 137 -2.58 -5.27 -2.88
C VAL A 137 -1.89 -4.72 -1.64
N GLN A 138 -1.97 -5.46 -0.53
CA GLN A 138 -1.24 -5.10 0.69
C GLN A 138 0.15 -5.75 0.68
N VAL A 139 1.16 -4.97 1.00
CA VAL A 139 2.54 -5.44 1.19
C VAL A 139 3.12 -4.88 2.47
N ILE A 140 4.18 -5.52 2.97
CA ILE A 140 5.01 -5.01 4.05
C ILE A 140 6.38 -4.66 3.48
N LEU A 141 6.85 -3.46 3.78
CA LEU A 141 8.18 -3.01 3.38
C LEU A 141 9.16 -3.02 4.57
N HIS A 142 10.43 -3.24 4.25
CA HIS A 142 11.55 -3.18 5.17
C HIS A 142 12.70 -2.33 4.60
N ASN A 143 13.34 -1.56 5.49
CA ASN A 143 14.51 -0.70 5.26
C ASN A 143 15.57 -0.96 6.32
#